data_AF-A0A661M7V6-F1
#
_entry.id   AF-A0A661M7V6-F1
#
_cell.length_a   1.000
_cell.length_b   1.000
_cell.length_c   1.000
_cell.angle_alpha   90.00
_cell.angle_beta   90.00
_cell.angle_gamma   90.00
#
_symmetry.space_group_name_H-M   'P 1'
#
loop_
_entity.id
_entity.type
_entity.pdbx_description
1 polymer ?
#
loop_
_entity_poly.entity_id
_entity_poly.type
_entity_poly.pdbx_seq_one_letter_code
_entity_poly.pdbx_strand_id
1 'polypeptide(L)'
;MKILIIGDSQGAGPPGNALARSLRGAGNDVRRIAYEGHGAYDWVRLHWAEYTDALRSLNPDKVIMVFGSNDLASERLLSAMQRFRASAPSVFYAGPPQYLNESRQRSSALIRAMAGSVFGSKHLDAWPYTGSDAERRPDGVHFTAAGGAKWGRAIVGQMVDSASEVVSSQWVAPLLTGAAALAAIGAWWWRKR
;
A
#
# COMPACT_ATOMS: atom_id res chain seq x y z
N MET A 1 -16.47 7.25 6.97
CA MET A 1 -16.00 7.29 5.55
C MET A 1 -16.30 5.95 4.90
N LYS A 2 -16.33 5.92 3.57
CA LYS A 2 -16.40 4.69 2.78
C LYS A 2 -14.99 4.31 2.33
N ILE A 3 -14.58 3.08 2.62
CA ILE A 3 -13.23 2.59 2.33
C ILE A 3 -13.33 1.31 1.53
N LEU A 4 -12.61 1.27 0.41
CA LEU A 4 -12.40 0.05 -0.36
C LEU A 4 -11.02 -0.52 -0.03
N ILE A 5 -10.97 -1.78 0.41
CA ILE A 5 -9.72 -2.53 0.55
C ILE A 5 -9.63 -3.51 -0.62
N ILE A 6 -8.53 -3.44 -1.38
CA ILE A 6 -8.19 -4.45 -2.38
C ILE A 6 -6.88 -5.15 -2.02
N GLY A 7 -6.70 -6.41 -2.41
CA GLY A 7 -5.43 -7.08 -2.10
C GLY A 7 -5.23 -8.49 -2.61
N ASP A 8 -4.08 -9.02 -2.24
CA ASP A 8 -3.62 -10.39 -2.49
C ASP A 8 -4.05 -11.35 -1.35
N SER A 9 -3.33 -12.45 -1.14
CA SER A 9 -3.58 -13.39 -0.04
C SER A 9 -3.45 -12.75 1.36
N GLN A 10 -2.65 -11.70 1.54
CA GLN A 10 -2.58 -10.95 2.79
C GLN A 10 -3.80 -10.06 2.98
N GLY A 11 -4.28 -9.47 1.88
CA GLY A 11 -5.56 -8.74 1.84
C GLY A 11 -6.77 -9.65 2.06
N ALA A 12 -6.71 -10.91 1.61
CA ALA A 12 -7.74 -11.93 1.83
C ALA A 12 -7.70 -12.49 3.26
N GLY A 13 -6.49 -12.68 3.78
CA GLY A 13 -6.19 -13.36 5.03
C GLY A 13 -6.21 -12.48 6.28
N PRO A 14 -5.48 -12.89 7.34
CA PRO A 14 -5.53 -12.21 8.65
C PRO A 14 -5.19 -10.72 8.64
N PRO A 15 -4.18 -10.22 7.90
CA PRO A 15 -3.88 -8.79 7.85
C PRO A 15 -5.07 -7.95 7.33
N GLY A 16 -5.62 -8.31 6.17
CA GLY A 16 -6.78 -7.63 5.59
C GLY A 16 -8.03 -7.72 6.45
N ASN A 17 -8.26 -8.86 7.12
CA ASN A 17 -9.34 -9.02 8.09
C ASN A 17 -9.20 -8.09 9.31
N ALA A 18 -7.99 -7.98 9.88
CA ALA A 18 -7.75 -7.12 11.01
C ALA A 18 -7.84 -5.62 10.64
N LEU A 19 -7.34 -5.25 9.45
CA LEU A 19 -7.49 -3.90 8.90
C LEU A 19 -8.97 -3.53 8.76
N ALA A 20 -9.76 -4.37 8.09
CA ALA A 20 -11.18 -4.13 7.88
C ALA A 20 -11.95 -4.02 9.21
N ARG A 21 -11.65 -4.91 10.18
CA ARG A 21 -12.26 -4.86 11.52
C ARG A 21 -11.94 -3.56 12.24
N SER A 22 -10.68 -3.14 12.22
CA SER A 22 -10.24 -1.91 12.90
C SER A 22 -10.89 -0.67 12.30
N LEU A 23 -10.95 -0.58 10.96
CA LEU A 23 -11.61 0.52 10.26
C LEU A 23 -13.12 0.58 10.53
N ARG A 24 -13.80 -0.57 10.53
CA ARG A 24 -15.22 -0.65 10.90
C ARG A 24 -15.46 -0.27 12.36
N GLY A 25 -14.59 -0.71 13.27
CA GLY A 25 -14.63 -0.32 14.68
C GLY A 25 -14.48 1.20 14.89
N ALA A 26 -13.78 1.88 13.97
CA ALA A 26 -13.69 3.34 13.93
C ALA A 26 -14.87 4.02 13.18
N GLY A 27 -15.98 3.31 12.93
CA GLY A 27 -17.20 3.86 12.32
C GLY A 27 -17.16 4.01 10.81
N ASN A 28 -16.23 3.35 10.10
CA ASN A 28 -16.16 3.39 8.64
C ASN A 28 -17.03 2.30 8.00
N ASP A 29 -17.60 2.63 6.85
CA ASP A 29 -18.17 1.65 5.92
C ASP A 29 -17.04 1.06 5.08
N VAL A 30 -16.83 -0.26 5.16
CA VAL A 30 -15.67 -0.93 4.58
C VAL A 30 -16.11 -2.08 3.70
N ARG A 31 -15.76 -2.00 2.41
CA ARG A 31 -15.82 -3.12 1.46
C ARG A 31 -14.41 -3.66 1.26
N ARG A 32 -14.25 -4.97 1.27
CA ARG A 32 -12.97 -5.65 1.03
C ARG A 32 -13.14 -6.67 -0.09
N ILE A 33 -12.27 -6.63 -1.08
CA ILE A 33 -12.23 -7.55 -2.21
C ILE A 33 -10.78 -7.99 -2.38
N ALA A 34 -10.48 -9.28 -2.20
CA ALA A 34 -9.11 -9.75 -2.23
C ALA A 34 -9.05 -11.18 -2.77
N TYR A 35 -7.98 -11.47 -3.51
CA TYR A 35 -7.80 -12.75 -4.18
C TYR A 35 -6.43 -13.35 -3.84
N GLU A 36 -6.44 -14.57 -3.33
CA GLU A 36 -5.21 -15.30 -3.03
C GLU A 36 -4.41 -15.58 -4.31
N GLY A 37 -3.08 -15.49 -4.22
CA GLY A 37 -2.17 -15.75 -5.34
C GLY A 37 -2.08 -14.63 -6.39
N HIS A 38 -2.86 -13.57 -6.30
CA HIS A 38 -2.82 -12.46 -7.27
C HIS A 38 -1.98 -11.28 -6.77
N GLY A 39 -1.20 -10.67 -7.66
CA GLY A 39 -0.49 -9.41 -7.39
C GLY A 39 -1.27 -8.18 -7.88
N ALA A 40 -0.70 -6.98 -7.68
CA ALA A 40 -1.30 -5.74 -8.19
C ALA A 40 -1.37 -5.73 -9.73
N TYR A 41 -0.40 -6.34 -10.40
CA TYR A 41 -0.44 -6.50 -11.86
C TYR A 41 -1.58 -7.42 -12.32
N ASP A 42 -1.81 -8.54 -11.63
CA ASP A 42 -2.91 -9.45 -11.95
C ASP A 42 -4.27 -8.77 -11.78
N TRP A 43 -4.42 -7.93 -10.76
CA TRP A 43 -5.62 -7.13 -10.56
C TRP A 43 -5.91 -6.21 -11.75
N VAL A 44 -4.90 -5.54 -12.31
CA VAL A 44 -5.09 -4.70 -13.50
C VAL A 44 -5.51 -5.52 -14.72
N ARG A 45 -5.05 -6.76 -14.83
CA ARG A 45 -5.35 -7.63 -15.99
C ARG A 45 -6.69 -8.34 -15.87
N LEU A 46 -7.02 -8.85 -14.68
CA LEU A 46 -8.12 -9.79 -14.45
C LEU A 46 -9.30 -9.15 -13.72
N HIS A 47 -9.04 -8.22 -12.80
CA HIS A 47 -10.04 -7.72 -11.84
C HIS A 47 -10.32 -6.23 -12.00
N TRP A 48 -9.86 -5.62 -13.11
CA TRP A 48 -10.01 -4.18 -13.30
C TRP A 48 -11.47 -3.75 -13.42
N ALA A 49 -12.28 -4.52 -14.13
CA ALA A 49 -13.71 -4.26 -14.25
C ALA A 49 -14.40 -4.26 -12.87
N GLU A 50 -14.19 -5.32 -12.09
CA GLU A 50 -14.71 -5.44 -10.72
C GLU A 50 -14.24 -4.29 -9.83
N TYR A 51 -12.95 -3.94 -9.90
CA TYR A 51 -12.40 -2.80 -9.17
C TYR A 51 -13.12 -1.50 -9.53
N THR A 52 -13.27 -1.21 -10.83
CA THR A 52 -13.98 0.00 -11.27
C THR A 52 -15.47 -0.01 -10.91
N ASP A 53 -16.11 -1.17 -10.90
CA ASP A 53 -17.49 -1.34 -10.42
C ASP A 53 -17.60 -1.07 -8.92
N ALA A 54 -16.63 -1.55 -8.13
CA ALA A 54 -16.55 -1.25 -6.70
C ALA A 54 -16.33 0.25 -6.45
N LEU A 55 -15.47 0.91 -7.23
CA LEU A 55 -15.28 2.36 -7.16
C LEU A 55 -16.59 3.11 -7.44
N ARG A 56 -17.32 2.74 -8.49
CA ARG A 56 -18.59 3.40 -8.85
C ARG A 56 -19.70 3.14 -7.82
N SER A 57 -19.89 1.88 -7.43
CA SER A 57 -21.01 1.47 -6.57
C SER A 57 -20.83 1.91 -5.11
N LEU A 58 -19.61 1.79 -4.58
CA LEU A 58 -19.32 2.24 -3.22
C LEU A 58 -19.12 3.75 -3.16
N ASN A 59 -18.48 4.34 -4.18
CA ASN A 59 -17.94 5.70 -4.17
C ASN A 59 -17.03 5.93 -2.93
N PRO A 60 -15.90 5.21 -2.81
CA PRO A 60 -15.07 5.25 -1.62
C PRO A 60 -14.30 6.57 -1.51
N ASP A 61 -14.18 7.07 -0.27
CA ASP A 61 -13.32 8.22 0.07
C ASP A 61 -11.83 7.83 -0.01
N LYS A 62 -11.53 6.56 0.29
CA LYS A 62 -10.18 6.00 0.30
C LYS A 62 -10.16 4.58 -0.26
N VAL A 63 -9.12 4.27 -1.03
CA VAL A 63 -8.77 2.91 -1.44
C VAL A 63 -7.48 2.52 -0.73
N ILE A 64 -7.46 1.33 -0.11
CA ILE A 64 -6.27 0.76 0.51
C ILE A 64 -5.90 -0.50 -0.26
N MET A 65 -4.73 -0.51 -0.85
CA MET A 65 -4.17 -1.64 -1.57
C MET A 65 -3.25 -2.44 -0.65
N VAL A 66 -3.51 -3.74 -0.49
CA VAL A 66 -2.68 -4.66 0.30
C VAL A 66 -2.04 -5.68 -0.64
N PHE A 67 -0.82 -5.39 -1.11
CA PHE A 67 -0.12 -6.17 -2.15
C PHE A 67 1.37 -6.32 -1.86
N GLY A 68 2.07 -6.99 -2.78
CA GLY A 68 3.52 -7.16 -2.77
C GLY A 68 3.98 -8.57 -2.42
N SER A 69 3.09 -9.47 -1.99
CA SER A 69 3.49 -10.84 -1.62
C SER A 69 3.70 -11.76 -2.83
N ASN A 70 2.96 -11.50 -3.90
CA ASN A 70 2.97 -12.26 -5.15
C ASN A 70 3.60 -11.47 -6.31
N ASP A 71 3.94 -10.20 -6.06
CA ASP A 71 4.48 -9.32 -7.10
C ASP A 71 5.99 -9.54 -7.30
N LEU A 72 6.45 -9.19 -8.50
CA LEU A 72 7.86 -9.06 -8.83
C LEU A 72 8.13 -7.60 -9.21
N ALA A 73 9.20 -7.02 -8.65
CA ALA A 73 9.66 -5.69 -9.02
C ALA A 73 9.96 -5.64 -10.53
N SER A 74 9.10 -4.96 -11.29
CA SER A 74 9.12 -4.95 -12.75
C SER A 74 8.38 -3.72 -13.29
N GLU A 75 8.60 -3.40 -14.56
CA GLU A 75 7.85 -2.34 -15.26
C GLU A 75 6.34 -2.57 -15.29
N ARG A 76 5.92 -3.85 -15.30
CA ARG A 76 4.50 -4.23 -15.25
C ARG A 76 3.88 -3.87 -13.89
N LEU A 77 4.59 -4.13 -12.81
CA LEU A 77 4.16 -3.74 -11.47
C LEU A 77 4.13 -2.21 -11.32
N LEU A 78 5.17 -1.52 -11.79
CA LEU A 78 5.24 -0.06 -11.77
C LEU A 78 4.04 0.56 -12.50
N SER A 79 3.76 0.09 -13.72
CA SER A 79 2.61 0.53 -14.51
C SER A 79 1.28 0.26 -13.79
N ALA A 80 1.15 -0.90 -13.14
CA ALA A 80 -0.04 -1.23 -12.36
C ALA A 80 -0.22 -0.30 -11.15
N MET A 81 0.84 -0.04 -10.38
CA MET A 81 0.82 0.88 -9.25
C MET A 81 0.43 2.30 -9.69
N GLN A 82 1.00 2.79 -10.79
CA GLN A 82 0.67 4.11 -11.35
C GLN A 82 -0.79 4.19 -11.78
N ARG A 83 -1.30 3.15 -12.44
CA ARG A 83 -2.71 3.07 -12.85
C ARG A 83 -3.64 3.11 -11.65
N PHE A 84 -3.34 2.36 -10.59
CA PHE A 84 -4.12 2.42 -9.36
C PHE A 84 -4.06 3.80 -8.71
N ARG A 85 -2.87 4.39 -8.55
CA ARG A 85 -2.72 5.75 -8.00
C ARG A 85 -3.60 6.78 -8.70
N ALA A 86 -3.73 6.69 -10.03
CA ALA A 86 -4.53 7.61 -10.83
C ALA A 86 -6.04 7.30 -10.83
N SER A 87 -6.46 6.15 -10.32
CA SER A 87 -7.85 5.67 -10.46
C SER A 87 -8.85 6.24 -9.46
N ALA A 88 -8.38 6.82 -8.35
CA ALA A 88 -9.20 7.45 -7.34
C ALA A 88 -8.44 8.60 -6.64
N PRO A 89 -9.13 9.56 -6.01
CA PRO A 89 -8.48 10.71 -5.36
C PRO A 89 -7.52 10.32 -4.24
N SER A 90 -7.81 9.22 -3.52
CA SER A 90 -7.04 8.79 -2.36
C SER A 90 -6.79 7.29 -2.36
N VAL A 91 -5.67 6.89 -2.97
CA VAL A 91 -5.20 5.50 -3.00
C VAL A 91 -3.95 5.35 -2.16
N PHE A 92 -4.02 4.45 -1.19
CA PHE A 92 -2.92 4.06 -0.31
C PHE A 92 -2.39 2.70 -0.73
N TYR A 93 -1.07 2.50 -0.62
CA TYR A 93 -0.43 1.22 -0.84
C TYR A 93 0.20 0.72 0.45
N ALA A 94 -0.18 -0.46 0.92
CA ALA A 94 0.28 -1.09 2.13
C ALA A 94 0.98 -2.42 1.81
N GLY A 95 2.30 -2.40 1.84
CA GLY A 95 3.14 -3.57 1.59
C GLY A 95 4.42 -3.25 0.80
N PRO A 96 5.17 -4.29 0.41
CA PRO A 96 5.09 -5.67 0.91
C PRO A 96 5.48 -5.77 2.40
N PRO A 97 5.19 -6.91 3.07
CA PRO A 97 5.75 -7.18 4.40
C PRO A 97 7.24 -7.53 4.31
N GLN A 98 7.94 -7.45 5.45
CA GLN A 98 9.28 -7.98 5.60
C GLN A 98 9.26 -9.52 5.57
N TYR A 99 10.12 -10.16 4.77
CA TYR A 99 10.25 -11.62 4.71
C TYR A 99 11.54 -12.11 5.39
N LEU A 100 11.48 -13.33 5.92
CA LEU A 100 12.65 -14.00 6.50
C LEU A 100 13.49 -14.72 5.44
N ASN A 101 12.85 -15.19 4.36
CA ASN A 101 13.55 -15.75 3.21
C ASN A 101 14.30 -14.64 2.46
N GLU A 102 15.60 -14.79 2.28
CA GLU A 102 16.49 -13.76 1.72
C GLU A 102 16.09 -13.34 0.29
N SER A 103 15.69 -14.29 -0.55
CA SER A 103 15.28 -14.00 -1.94
C SER A 103 13.99 -13.17 -1.97
N ARG A 104 12.98 -13.57 -1.19
CA ARG A 104 11.75 -12.79 -1.01
C ARG A 104 12.01 -11.42 -0.38
N GLN A 105 12.93 -11.35 0.57
CA GLN A 105 13.33 -10.11 1.23
C GLN A 105 13.97 -9.12 0.24
N ARG A 106 14.86 -9.60 -0.65
CA ARG A 106 15.43 -8.76 -1.71
C ARG A 106 14.37 -8.26 -2.69
N SER A 107 13.49 -9.13 -3.17
CA SER A 107 12.39 -8.74 -4.07
C SER A 107 11.46 -7.71 -3.42
N SER A 108 11.03 -7.98 -2.18
CA SER A 108 10.13 -7.11 -1.44
C SER A 108 10.76 -5.74 -1.15
N ALA A 109 12.08 -5.64 -0.94
CA ALA A 109 12.75 -4.36 -0.72
C ALA A 109 12.68 -3.46 -1.95
N LEU A 110 12.80 -4.05 -3.15
CA LEU A 110 12.65 -3.34 -4.43
C LEU A 110 11.20 -2.89 -4.64
N ILE A 111 10.22 -3.74 -4.33
CA ILE A 111 8.80 -3.38 -4.42
C ILE A 111 8.47 -2.27 -3.42
N ARG A 112 9.00 -2.33 -2.19
CA ARG A 112 8.83 -1.29 -1.17
C ARG A 112 9.39 0.05 -1.65
N ALA A 113 10.59 0.08 -2.23
CA ALA A 113 11.17 1.30 -2.79
C ALA A 113 10.32 1.85 -3.96
N MET A 114 9.85 0.97 -4.85
CA MET A 114 8.95 1.33 -5.94
C MET A 114 7.64 1.93 -5.42
N ALA A 115 7.01 1.30 -4.44
CA ALA A 115 5.79 1.79 -3.81
C ALA A 115 6.01 3.16 -3.15
N GLY A 116 7.13 3.37 -2.46
CA GLY A 116 7.50 4.67 -1.89
C GLY A 116 7.61 5.76 -2.95
N SER A 117 8.24 5.45 -4.10
CA SER A 117 8.33 6.40 -5.22
C SER A 117 6.98 6.68 -5.88
N VAL A 118 6.10 5.69 -6.00
CA VAL A 118 4.80 5.87 -6.66
C VAL A 118 3.82 6.57 -5.73
N PHE A 119 3.72 6.18 -4.46
CA PHE A 119 2.66 6.64 -3.57
C PHE A 119 3.11 7.76 -2.61
N GLY A 120 4.40 8.00 -2.43
CA GLY A 120 4.91 9.03 -1.52
C GLY A 120 4.38 8.85 -0.10
N SER A 121 3.79 9.90 0.47
CA SER A 121 3.14 9.83 1.80
C SER A 121 1.93 8.89 1.88
N LYS A 122 1.42 8.38 0.75
CA LYS A 122 0.36 7.36 0.70
C LYS A 122 0.92 5.93 0.66
N HIS A 123 2.24 5.75 0.75
CA HIS A 123 2.85 4.45 1.00
C HIS A 123 2.84 4.17 2.50
N LEU A 124 2.00 3.23 2.91
CA LEU A 124 1.88 2.77 4.29
C LEU A 124 2.89 1.64 4.50
N ASP A 125 4.08 1.99 4.98
CA ASP A 125 5.18 1.06 5.10
C ASP A 125 4.94 0.03 6.22
N ALA A 126 4.59 -1.17 5.81
CA ALA A 126 4.31 -2.30 6.69
C ALA A 126 5.56 -2.99 7.25
N TRP A 127 6.71 -2.70 6.65
CA TRP A 127 7.93 -3.48 6.82
C TRP A 127 8.40 -3.61 8.28
N PRO A 128 8.46 -2.54 9.08
CA PRO A 128 8.98 -2.62 10.46
C PRO A 128 8.12 -3.50 11.39
N TYR A 129 6.89 -3.81 10.98
CA TYR A 129 5.90 -4.49 11.82
C TYR A 129 5.74 -5.97 11.48
N THR A 130 6.47 -6.48 10.50
CA THR A 130 6.16 -7.75 9.82
C THR A 130 7.31 -8.76 9.79
N GLY A 131 8.43 -8.48 10.47
CA GLY A 131 9.65 -9.27 10.45
C GLY A 131 9.76 -10.43 11.47
N SER A 132 8.71 -10.77 12.21
CA SER A 132 8.76 -11.83 13.24
C SER A 132 8.30 -13.18 12.71
N ASP A 133 9.06 -14.25 12.99
CA ASP A 133 8.71 -15.62 12.62
C ASP A 133 7.51 -16.15 13.41
N ALA A 134 7.44 -15.83 14.71
CA ALA A 134 6.33 -16.23 15.59
C ALA A 134 4.96 -15.66 15.15
N GLU A 135 4.96 -14.66 14.28
CA GLU A 135 3.77 -14.01 13.74
C GLU A 135 3.33 -14.62 12.40
N ARG A 136 4.09 -15.59 11.86
CA ARG A 136 3.86 -16.25 10.56
C ARG A 136 3.33 -17.68 10.73
N ARG A 137 2.66 -18.17 9.68
CA ARG A 137 2.30 -19.57 9.52
C ARG A 137 3.56 -20.39 9.19
N PRO A 138 3.49 -21.73 9.28
CA PRO A 138 4.64 -22.59 8.94
C PRO A 138 5.20 -22.41 7.52
N ASP A 139 4.44 -21.82 6.59
CA ASP A 139 4.91 -21.49 5.24
C ASP A 139 5.89 -20.30 5.18
N GLY A 140 6.07 -19.58 6.29
CA GLY A 140 6.93 -18.39 6.38
C GLY A 140 6.46 -17.19 5.56
N VAL A 141 5.30 -17.26 4.89
CA VAL A 141 4.77 -16.24 3.97
C VAL A 141 3.51 -15.59 4.52
N HIS A 142 2.56 -16.40 4.99
CA HIS A 142 1.28 -15.91 5.48
C HIS A 142 1.33 -15.63 6.97
N PHE A 143 0.61 -14.62 7.43
CA PHE A 143 0.53 -14.30 8.85
C PHE A 143 -0.46 -15.19 9.60
N THR A 144 -0.22 -15.39 10.89
CA THR A 144 -1.23 -15.86 11.84
C THR A 144 -2.26 -14.75 12.12
N ALA A 145 -3.29 -15.06 12.90
CA ALA A 145 -4.24 -14.04 13.37
C ALA A 145 -3.54 -12.91 14.16
N ALA A 146 -2.58 -13.25 15.02
CA ALA A 146 -1.85 -12.29 15.83
C ALA A 146 -0.94 -11.39 14.96
N GLY A 147 -0.18 -11.98 14.05
CA GLY A 147 0.66 -11.24 13.10
C GLY A 147 -0.15 -10.33 12.18
N GLY A 148 -1.25 -10.83 11.65
CA GLY A 148 -2.17 -10.03 10.83
C GLY A 148 -2.78 -8.87 11.60
N ALA A 149 -3.09 -9.06 12.89
CA ALA A 149 -3.60 -7.99 13.75
C ALA A 149 -2.58 -6.87 13.96
N LYS A 150 -1.30 -7.20 14.13
CA LYS A 150 -0.22 -6.21 14.27
C LYS A 150 -0.07 -5.38 13.00
N TRP A 151 -0.01 -6.03 11.84
CA TRP A 151 0.09 -5.33 10.56
C TRP A 151 -1.15 -4.47 10.28
N GLY A 152 -2.36 -5.04 10.44
CA GLY A 152 -3.61 -4.31 10.22
C GLY A 152 -3.73 -3.04 11.08
N ARG A 153 -3.31 -3.09 12.35
CA ARG A 153 -3.27 -1.90 13.23
C ARG A 153 -2.22 -0.88 12.80
N ALA A 154 -1.04 -1.31 12.37
CA ALA A 154 0.01 -0.41 11.91
C ALA A 154 -0.42 0.39 10.67
N ILE A 155 -1.16 -0.23 9.74
CA ILE A 155 -1.77 0.47 8.58
C ILE A 155 -2.71 1.57 9.08
N VAL A 156 -3.61 1.26 10.01
CA VAL A 156 -4.56 2.25 10.56
C VAL A 156 -3.84 3.40 11.25
N GLY A 157 -2.81 3.12 12.06
CA GLY A 157 -2.01 4.15 12.73
C GLY A 157 -1.40 5.15 11.74
N GLN A 158 -0.70 4.63 10.71
CA GLN A 158 -0.07 5.49 9.69
C GLN A 158 -1.10 6.34 8.91
N MET A 159 -2.31 5.83 8.68
CA MET A 159 -3.36 6.59 8.02
C MET A 159 -3.88 7.76 8.87
N VAL A 160 -3.91 7.60 10.19
CA VAL A 160 -4.30 8.67 11.13
C VAL A 160 -3.20 9.73 11.19
N ASP A 161 -1.95 9.32 11.33
CA ASP A 161 -0.81 10.25 11.41
C ASP A 161 -0.68 11.11 10.13
N SER A 162 -0.90 10.50 8.97
CA SER A 162 -0.89 11.21 7.67
C SER A 162 -2.01 12.26 7.53
N ALA A 163 -3.10 12.13 8.29
CA ALA A 163 -4.18 13.14 8.28
C ALA A 163 -3.81 14.36 9.12
N SER A 164 -3.04 14.18 10.19
CA SER A 164 -2.62 15.25 11.10
C SER A 164 -1.58 16.19 10.47
N GLU A 165 -0.66 15.68 9.64
CA GLU A 165 0.36 16.52 8.97
C GLU A 165 -0.22 17.51 7.94
N VAL A 166 -1.36 17.18 7.32
CA VAL A 166 -2.01 18.08 6.35
C VAL A 166 -2.66 19.27 7.07
N VAL A 167 -3.13 19.08 8.30
CA VAL A 167 -3.76 20.17 9.07
C VAL A 167 -2.70 21.13 9.63
N SER A 168 -1.55 20.64 10.07
CA SER A 168 -0.49 21.51 10.63
C SER A 168 0.23 22.36 9.59
N SER A 169 0.33 21.89 8.34
CA SER A 169 1.01 22.62 7.26
C SER A 169 0.16 23.73 6.62
N GLN A 170 -1.16 23.74 6.82
CA GLN A 170 -2.05 24.76 6.26
C GLN A 170 -2.16 26.03 7.11
N TRP A 171 -1.65 26.03 8.36
CA TRP A 171 -1.65 27.20 9.24
C TRP A 171 -0.31 27.93 9.34
N VAL A 172 0.74 27.42 8.69
CA VAL A 172 1.98 28.19 8.52
C VAL A 172 1.79 29.08 7.30
N ALA A 173 1.27 30.28 7.54
CA ALA A 173 1.21 31.34 6.54
C ALA A 173 2.59 31.50 5.87
N PRO A 174 2.67 31.61 4.53
CA PRO A 174 3.94 31.85 3.86
C PRO A 174 4.41 33.28 4.13
N LEU A 175 5.32 33.45 5.08
CA LEU A 175 6.27 34.55 5.04
C LEU A 175 7.36 34.18 4.02
N LEU A 176 7.18 34.70 2.80
CA LEU A 176 8.20 35.05 1.80
C LEU A 176 9.63 34.48 2.00
N THR A 177 10.02 33.51 1.18
CA THR A 177 11.37 33.33 0.57
C THR A 177 11.23 32.16 -0.43
N GLY A 178 11.51 32.25 -1.73
CA GLY A 178 12.56 32.97 -2.41
C GLY A 178 13.53 31.94 -3.05
N ALA A 179 13.17 31.47 -4.25
CA ALA A 179 14.02 30.87 -5.30
C ALA A 179 14.95 29.65 -5.04
N ALA A 180 14.95 28.74 -6.03
CA ALA A 180 15.99 27.77 -6.42
C ALA A 180 15.99 26.36 -5.76
N ALA A 181 15.40 25.38 -6.46
CA ALA A 181 15.92 24.00 -6.53
C ALA A 181 15.17 23.15 -7.58
N LEU A 182 15.54 23.26 -8.86
CA LEU A 182 15.20 22.28 -9.91
C LEU A 182 16.46 21.96 -10.71
N ALA A 183 17.34 21.13 -10.14
CA ALA A 183 18.50 20.57 -10.86
C ALA A 183 19.02 19.31 -10.15
N ALA A 184 18.30 18.18 -10.17
CA ALA A 184 18.88 16.93 -9.62
C ALA A 184 18.34 15.58 -10.14
N ILE A 185 17.43 15.50 -11.12
CA ILE A 185 16.89 14.19 -11.56
C ILE A 185 17.36 13.76 -12.96
N GLY A 186 18.05 14.62 -13.71
CA GLY A 186 18.49 14.33 -15.09
C GLY A 186 19.74 13.45 -15.25
N ALA A 187 20.54 13.20 -14.21
CA ALA A 187 21.93 12.75 -14.39
C ALA A 187 22.19 11.23 -14.35
N TRP A 188 21.20 10.38 -14.02
CA TRP A 188 21.47 8.94 -13.84
C TRP A 188 21.31 8.07 -15.10
N TRP A 189 20.53 8.52 -16.10
CA TRP A 189 20.19 7.68 -17.26
C TRP A 189 21.16 7.75 -18.45
N TRP A 190 22.22 8.56 -18.40
CA TRP A 190 23.10 8.77 -19.57
C TRP A 190 24.42 7.99 -19.55
N ARG A 191 24.66 7.08 -18.59
CA ARG A 191 25.94 6.34 -18.47
C ARG A 191 25.97 4.90 -19.00
N LYS A 192 24.97 4.45 -19.77
CA LYS A 192 25.00 3.12 -20.43
C LYS A 192 24.51 3.15 -21.88
N ARG A 193 25.20 3.92 -22.73
CA ARG A 193 25.25 3.70 -24.18
C ARG A 193 26.69 3.83 -24.63
#